data_AF-A0A2E3X135-F1
#
_entry.id   AF-A0A2E3X135-F1
#
_cell.length_a   1.000
_cell.length_b   1.000
_cell.length_c   1.000
_cell.angle_alpha   90.00
_cell.angle_beta   90.00
_cell.angle_gamma   90.00
#
_symmetry.space_group_name_H-M   'P 1'
#
loop_
_entity.id
_entity.type
_entity.pdbx_description
1 polymer ?
#
loop_
_entity_poly.entity_id
_entity_poly.type
_entity_poly.pdbx_seq_one_letter_code
_entity_poly.pdbx_strand_id
1 'polypeptide(L)'
;MSEGADDHKLEQFERLWDGWTPKGQNVTKAHKFRHYMRQHVLQILPANRKRGNKQRFLTKDNCRKYWMGELQAEIEAADSF
;
A
#
# COMPACT_ATOMS: atom_id res chain seq x y z
N MET A 1 6.78 17.82 13.59
CA MET A 1 7.59 16.71 14.10
C MET A 1 6.66 15.52 14.31
N SER A 2 6.48 14.68 13.29
CA SER A 2 5.58 13.51 13.30
C SER A 2 6.33 12.17 13.13
N GLU A 3 7.65 12.16 13.26
CA GLU A 3 8.51 11.02 12.93
C GLU A 3 8.09 9.72 13.66
N GLY A 4 7.56 9.78 14.88
CA GLY A 4 7.13 8.57 15.60
C GLY A 4 5.80 7.94 15.11
N ALA A 5 4.91 8.72 14.50
CA ALA A 5 3.60 8.22 14.05
C ALA A 5 3.70 7.50 12.70
N ASP A 6 4.56 8.03 11.82
CA ASP A 6 4.81 7.45 10.51
C ASP A 6 5.62 6.16 10.62
N ASP A 7 6.62 6.11 11.51
CA ASP A 7 7.39 4.89 11.80
C ASP A 7 6.50 3.77 12.36
N HIS A 8 5.57 4.10 13.27
CA HIS A 8 4.64 3.11 13.81
C HIS A 8 3.68 2.55 12.74
N LYS A 9 3.17 3.41 11.85
CA LYS A 9 2.34 2.97 10.72
C LYS A 9 3.12 2.07 9.76
N LEU A 10 4.37 2.41 9.48
CA LEU A 10 5.23 1.61 8.62
C LEU A 10 5.50 0.24 9.23
N GLU A 11 5.85 0.18 10.52
CA GLU A 11 6.05 -1.08 11.24
C GLU A 11 4.78 -1.94 11.19
N GLN A 12 3.61 -1.35 11.41
CA GLN A 12 2.34 -2.05 11.32
C GLN A 12 2.10 -2.65 9.92
N PHE A 13 2.41 -1.89 8.86
CA PHE A 13 2.32 -2.39 7.49
C PHE A 13 3.25 -3.58 7.26
N GLU A 14 4.53 -3.47 7.62
CA GLU A 14 5.52 -4.53 7.44
C GLU A 14 5.11 -5.81 8.18
N ARG A 15 4.66 -5.65 9.42
CA ARG A 15 4.17 -6.76 10.26
C ARG A 15 2.98 -7.47 9.61
N LEU A 16 1.98 -6.73 9.13
CA LEU A 16 0.80 -7.30 8.47
C LEU A 16 1.14 -7.91 7.10
N TRP A 17 2.07 -7.29 6.36
CA TRP A 17 2.53 -7.77 5.07
C TRP A 17 3.19 -9.15 5.17
N ASP A 18 3.94 -9.39 6.25
CA ASP A 18 4.58 -10.68 6.53
C ASP A 18 3.70 -11.63 7.36
N GLY A 19 2.52 -11.17 7.78
CA GLY A 19 1.53 -11.97 8.47
C GLY A 19 1.78 -12.14 9.96
N TRP A 20 2.62 -11.31 10.57
CA TRP A 20 2.93 -11.36 11.99
C TRP A 20 1.74 -10.89 12.83
N THR A 21 1.20 -11.80 13.64
CA THR A 21 0.14 -11.50 14.61
C THR A 21 0.67 -11.68 16.03
N PRO A 22 -0.07 -11.25 17.07
CA PRO A 22 0.30 -11.57 18.46
C PRO A 22 0.41 -13.08 18.73
N LYS A 23 -0.26 -13.92 17.93
CA LYS A 23 -0.24 -15.38 18.03
C LYS A 23 0.82 -16.05 17.14
N GLY A 24 1.71 -15.28 16.52
CA GLY A 24 2.70 -15.75 15.55
C GLY A 24 2.35 -15.44 14.10
N GLN A 25 3.12 -16.01 13.17
CA GLN A 25 3.00 -15.74 11.74
C GLN A 25 1.81 -16.49 11.10
N ASN A 26 1.00 -15.78 10.30
CA ASN A 26 -0.17 -16.31 9.61
C ASN A 26 -0.15 -15.92 8.13
N VAL A 27 0.28 -16.86 7.29
CA VAL A 27 0.44 -16.67 5.84
C VAL A 27 -0.90 -16.37 5.16
N THR A 28 -1.99 -16.98 5.60
CA THR A 28 -3.34 -16.73 5.06
C THR A 28 -3.79 -15.28 5.28
N LYS A 29 -3.55 -14.74 6.47
CA LYS A 29 -3.83 -13.32 6.77
C LYS A 29 -2.91 -12.40 5.97
N ALA A 30 -1.64 -12.75 5.82
CA ALA A 30 -0.72 -12.01 4.95
C ALA A 30 -1.24 -11.92 3.52
N HIS A 31 -1.69 -13.04 2.93
CA HIS A 31 -2.25 -13.06 1.58
C HIS A 31 -3.50 -12.19 1.45
N LYS A 32 -4.42 -12.26 2.41
CA LYS A 32 -5.62 -11.42 2.43
C LYS A 32 -5.25 -9.94 2.52
N PHE A 33 -4.29 -9.58 3.38
CA PHE A 33 -3.81 -8.21 3.50
C PHE A 33 -3.17 -7.71 2.21
N ARG A 34 -2.26 -8.49 1.60
CA ARG A 34 -1.64 -8.15 0.30
C ARG A 34 -2.69 -7.97 -0.79
N HIS A 35 -3.72 -8.83 -0.82
CA HIS A 35 -4.82 -8.72 -1.77
C HIS A 35 -5.62 -7.43 -1.55
N TYR A 36 -6.02 -7.14 -0.31
CA TYR A 36 -6.71 -5.92 0.09
C TYR A 36 -5.93 -4.66 -0.37
N MET A 37 -4.65 -4.57 -0.02
CA MET A 37 -3.80 -3.43 -0.39
C MET A 37 -3.72 -3.24 -1.91
N ARG A 38 -3.52 -4.32 -2.66
CA ARG A 38 -3.48 -4.28 -4.13
C ARG A 38 -4.80 -3.82 -4.74
N GLN A 39 -5.94 -4.25 -4.21
CA GLN A 39 -7.25 -3.80 -4.67
C GLN A 39 -7.42 -2.29 -4.45
N HIS A 40 -7.03 -1.79 -3.28
CA HIS A 40 -7.13 -0.36 -2.97
C HIS A 40 -6.18 0.51 -3.80
N VAL A 41 -4.94 0.08 -4.02
CA VAL A 41 -4.02 0.74 -4.96
C VAL A 41 -4.63 0.84 -6.35
N LEU A 42 -5.29 -0.21 -6.84
CA LEU A 42 -6.00 -0.17 -8.12
C LEU A 42 -7.27 0.66 -8.11
N GLN A 43 -7.88 0.96 -6.97
CA GLN A 43 -9.05 1.83 -6.93
C GLN A 43 -8.62 3.28 -7.08
N ILE A 44 -7.64 3.71 -6.29
CA ILE A 44 -7.21 5.11 -6.21
C ILE A 44 -6.45 5.60 -7.44
N LEU A 45 -5.77 4.71 -8.18
CA LEU A 45 -5.10 5.12 -9.41
C LEU A 45 -6.10 5.73 -10.41
N PRO A 46 -5.72 6.75 -11.19
CA PRO A 46 -6.57 7.28 -12.24
C PRO A 46 -6.62 6.34 -13.47
N ALA A 47 -7.69 6.43 -14.25
CA ALA A 47 -7.95 5.50 -15.36
C ALA A 47 -6.88 5.56 -16.47
N ASN A 48 -6.30 6.74 -16.71
CA ASN A 48 -5.18 6.95 -17.62
C ASN A 48 -3.94 6.13 -17.22
N ARG A 49 -3.60 6.07 -15.92
CA ARG A 49 -2.47 5.29 -15.39
C ARG A 49 -2.74 3.78 -15.43
N LYS A 50 -4.00 3.36 -15.27
CA LYS A 50 -4.42 1.96 -15.39
C LYS A 50 -4.38 1.40 -16.82
N ARG A 51 -4.11 2.22 -17.83
CA ARG A 51 -4.00 1.74 -19.23
C ARG A 51 -2.78 0.82 -19.36
N GLY A 52 -3.02 -0.41 -19.82
CA GLY A 52 -1.98 -1.44 -20.00
C GLY A 52 -1.88 -2.42 -18.83
N ASN A 53 -0.67 -2.94 -18.59
CA ASN A 53 -0.44 -3.97 -17.58
C ASN A 53 -0.59 -3.41 -16.15
N LYS A 54 -1.72 -3.69 -15.50
CA LYS A 54 -2.03 -3.26 -14.12
C LYS A 54 -1.07 -3.85 -13.08
N GLN A 55 -0.43 -4.98 -13.36
CA GLN A 55 0.47 -5.64 -12.40
C GLN A 55 1.68 -4.78 -12.03
N ARG A 56 2.12 -3.87 -12.91
CA ARG A 56 3.21 -2.93 -12.62
C ARG A 56 2.94 -2.03 -11.41
N PHE A 57 1.66 -1.84 -11.08
CA PHE A 57 1.26 -1.01 -9.93
C PHE A 57 1.07 -1.81 -8.65
N LEU A 58 1.00 -3.15 -8.72
CA LEU A 58 0.66 -4.02 -7.59
C LEU A 58 1.90 -4.43 -6.76
N THR A 59 2.84 -3.51 -6.61
CA THR A 59 4.10 -3.71 -5.86
C THR A 59 3.89 -3.49 -4.36
N LYS A 60 4.77 -4.07 -3.53
CA LYS A 60 4.79 -3.79 -2.09
C LYS A 60 4.98 -2.30 -1.83
N ASP A 61 5.86 -1.65 -2.60
CA ASP A 61 6.14 -0.23 -2.46
C ASP A 61 4.91 0.65 -2.70
N ASN A 62 4.16 0.44 -3.78
CA ASN A 62 2.91 1.19 -4.00
C ASN A 62 1.85 0.91 -2.93
N CYS A 63 1.79 -0.32 -2.43
CA CYS A 63 0.92 -0.66 -1.30
C CYS A 63 1.34 0.10 -0.03
N ARG A 64 2.66 0.21 0.22
CA ARG A 64 3.22 0.96 1.33
C ARG A 64 2.92 2.46 1.18
N LYS A 65 3.17 3.05 0.01
CA LYS A 65 2.83 4.45 -0.29
C LYS A 65 1.33 4.72 -0.10
N TYR A 66 0.46 3.78 -0.50
CA TYR A 66 -0.97 3.88 -0.22
C TYR A 66 -1.27 3.85 1.29
N TRP A 67 -0.66 2.93 2.03
CA TRP A 67 -0.81 2.82 3.49
C TRP A 67 -0.37 4.10 4.23
N MET A 68 0.72 4.70 3.76
CA MET A 68 1.29 5.94 4.32
C MET A 68 0.54 7.20 3.86
N GLY A 69 -0.34 7.09 2.85
CA GLY A 69 -1.05 8.23 2.26
C GLY A 69 -0.27 8.99 1.18
N GLU A 70 0.98 8.59 0.90
CA GLU A 70 1.86 9.20 -0.09
C GLU A 70 1.38 8.97 -1.53
N LEU A 71 0.77 7.80 -1.81
CA LEU A 71 0.35 7.46 -3.18
C LEU A 71 -0.69 8.44 -3.72
N GLN A 72 -1.61 8.91 -2.87
CA GLN A 72 -2.61 9.89 -3.27
C GLN A 72 -1.96 11.24 -3.60
N ALA A 73 -1.03 11.69 -2.76
CA ALA A 73 -0.29 12.92 -2.99
C ALA A 73 0.52 12.88 -4.30
N GLU A 74 1.14 11.74 -4.64
CA GLU A 74 1.85 11.56 -5.91
C GLU A 74 0.92 11.57 -7.14
N ILE A 75 -0.33 11.08 -6.98
CA ILE A 75 -1.33 11.12 -8.05
C ILE A 75 -1.78 12.57 -8.26
N GLU A 76 -2.16 13.27 -7.20
CA GLU A 76 -2.63 14.67 -7.24
C GLU A 76 -1.54 15.61 -7.78
N ALA A 77 -0.29 15.45 -7.33
CA ALA A 77 0.83 16.24 -7.81
C ALA A 77 1.10 16.03 -9.31
N ALA A 78 0.88 14.83 -9.82
CA ALA A 78 1.13 14.52 -11.22
C ALA A 78 -0.03 14.85 -12.18
N ASP A 79 -1.25 15.01 -11.65
CA ASP A 79 -2.40 15.54 -12.42
C ASP A 79 -2.40 17.10 -12.43
N SER A 80 -1.55 17.75 -11.63
CA SER A 80 -1.46 19.22 -11.52
C SER A 80 -0.53 19.90 -12.56
N PHE A 81 -0.06 19.16 -13.57
CA PHE A 81 0.78 19.65 -14.69
C PHE A 81 0.13 19.32 -16.04
#